data_AF-A0A9P9WL90-F1
#
_entry.id   AF-A0A9P9WL90-F1
#
_cell.length_a   1.000
_cell.length_b   1.000
_cell.length_c   1.000
_cell.angle_alpha   90.00
_cell.angle_beta   90.00
_cell.angle_gamma   90.00
#
_symmetry.space_group_name_H-M   'P 1'
#
loop_
_entity.id
_entity.type
_entity.pdbx_description
1 polymer ?
#
loop_
_entity_poly.entity_id
_entity_poly.type
_entity_poly.pdbx_seq_one_letter_code
_entity_poly.pdbx_strand_id
1 'polypeptide(L)'
;MKKPFRSDEPMNGPPSCTIADFMRPHLRKCTFAETIRWEKTLGYGLDGYVWKVWFGDKGPFALKMFWDTDPPEYNCFYYALQRECQNAAIFQMIECAMEKHEGPGPIWVFDDPETQIDAKANLRGFSDEMRLDERPANCDTVEIKSMPRIRKCYGWLTLSQELLQTLPRRCKVTPYEVDDVERYMSSDMDYAAIVYEYVEPGKNEVNVVEEVDRFFWLTGFGHTISPKGANWESGVLIDGADIVYAGGYGWKAGLYGARKAKDILRE
;
A
#
# COMPACT_ATOMS: atom_id res chain seq x y z
N MET A 1 12.43 -1.74 -14.94
CA MET A 1 11.43 -1.65 -16.03
C MET A 1 10.20 -0.93 -15.52
N LYS A 2 9.83 0.20 -16.14
CA LYS A 2 8.62 1.00 -15.86
C LYS A 2 7.39 0.20 -16.33
N LYS A 3 6.73 -0.54 -15.42
CA LYS A 3 5.41 -1.10 -15.69
C LYS A 3 4.37 -0.02 -15.36
N PRO A 4 3.28 0.13 -16.12
CA PRO A 4 2.17 0.96 -15.67
C PRO A 4 1.65 0.48 -14.31
N PHE A 5 1.41 1.41 -13.38
CA PHE A 5 0.94 1.12 -12.01
C PHE A 5 -0.10 2.14 -11.49
N ARG A 6 -0.41 3.16 -12.29
CA ARG A 6 -1.49 4.14 -12.06
C ARG A 6 -2.48 4.04 -13.21
N SER A 7 -3.74 4.28 -12.91
CA SER A 7 -4.84 4.44 -13.87
C SER A 7 -5.47 5.81 -13.68
N ASP A 8 -5.76 6.51 -14.79
CA ASP A 8 -6.52 7.77 -14.77
C ASP A 8 -8.00 7.59 -14.49
N GLU A 9 -8.48 6.35 -14.43
CA GLU A 9 -9.86 6.05 -14.01
C GLU A 9 -10.11 6.58 -12.59
N PRO A 10 -11.22 7.31 -12.37
CA PRO A 10 -11.57 7.78 -11.04
C PRO A 10 -11.89 6.60 -10.12
N MET A 11 -11.51 6.72 -8.85
CA MET A 11 -11.81 5.76 -7.80
C MET A 11 -13.28 5.85 -7.35
N ASN A 12 -14.19 5.60 -8.29
CA ASN A 12 -15.62 5.50 -8.07
C ASN A 12 -16.02 4.03 -8.07
N GLY A 13 -16.66 3.59 -6.98
CA GLY A 13 -17.12 2.21 -6.84
C GLY A 13 -16.01 1.17 -6.68
N PRO A 14 -16.37 -0.13 -6.62
CA PRO A 14 -15.42 -1.22 -6.40
C PRO A 14 -14.45 -1.38 -7.58
N PRO A 15 -13.21 -1.83 -7.35
CA PRO A 15 -12.31 -2.26 -8.41
C PRO A 15 -12.78 -3.60 -9.02
N SER A 16 -12.33 -3.86 -10.24
CA SER A 16 -12.44 -5.19 -10.85
C SER A 16 -11.59 -6.21 -10.09
N CYS A 17 -12.06 -7.45 -10.00
CA CYS A 17 -11.40 -8.55 -9.28
C CYS A 17 -10.99 -9.68 -10.24
N THR A 18 -10.67 -9.37 -11.51
CA THR A 18 -10.22 -10.41 -12.44
C THR A 18 -8.79 -10.85 -12.15
N ILE A 19 -8.41 -12.06 -12.57
CA ILE A 19 -7.02 -12.52 -12.52
C ILE A 19 -6.09 -11.52 -13.23
N ALA A 20 -6.54 -10.95 -14.36
CA ALA A 20 -5.74 -10.02 -15.14
C ALA A 20 -5.40 -8.74 -14.34
N ASP A 21 -6.36 -8.23 -13.56
CA ASP A 21 -6.18 -7.04 -12.73
C ASP A 21 -5.25 -7.31 -11.54
N PHE A 22 -5.39 -8.46 -10.88
CA PHE A 22 -4.44 -8.90 -9.85
C PHE A 22 -3.00 -9.04 -10.37
N MET A 23 -2.83 -9.44 -11.64
CA MET A 23 -1.52 -9.55 -12.28
C MET A 23 -0.94 -8.19 -12.72
N ARG A 24 -1.79 -7.17 -12.87
CA ARG A 24 -1.42 -5.81 -13.29
C ARG A 24 -2.17 -4.79 -12.43
N PRO A 25 -1.82 -4.67 -11.13
CA PRO A 25 -2.51 -3.76 -10.25
C PRO A 25 -2.20 -2.31 -10.62
N HIS A 26 -3.26 -1.54 -10.92
CA HIS A 26 -3.17 -0.11 -11.18
C HIS A 26 -4.00 0.64 -10.14
N LEU A 27 -3.36 1.58 -9.44
CA LEU A 27 -4.10 2.43 -8.51
C LEU A 27 -4.93 3.44 -9.29
N ARG A 28 -6.23 3.53 -8.97
CA ARG A 28 -7.17 4.51 -9.55
C ARG A 28 -6.95 5.92 -8.97
N LYS A 29 -7.40 6.94 -9.70
CA LYS A 29 -7.23 8.34 -9.35
C LYS A 29 -8.18 8.76 -8.24
N CYS A 30 -7.66 9.53 -7.27
CA CYS A 30 -8.45 10.09 -6.17
C CYS A 30 -9.53 11.04 -6.69
N THR A 31 -10.71 11.00 -6.09
CA THR A 31 -11.90 11.77 -6.50
C THR A 31 -12.21 12.93 -5.56
N PHE A 32 -11.30 13.23 -4.63
CA PHE A 32 -11.48 14.33 -3.68
C PHE A 32 -11.33 15.69 -4.37
N ALA A 33 -11.90 16.72 -3.74
CA ALA A 33 -11.87 18.09 -4.24
C ALA A 33 -10.43 18.61 -4.37
N GLU A 34 -10.20 19.56 -5.27
CA GLU A 34 -8.87 20.14 -5.51
C GLU A 34 -8.39 21.03 -4.35
N THR A 35 -9.30 21.54 -3.53
CA THR A 35 -8.93 22.42 -2.41
C THR A 35 -8.44 21.62 -1.20
N ILE A 36 -7.13 21.68 -0.97
CA ILE A 36 -6.45 21.04 0.16
C ILE A 36 -6.19 22.05 1.28
N ARG A 37 -6.67 21.76 2.49
CA ARG A 37 -6.32 22.48 3.72
C ARG A 37 -5.28 21.68 4.50
N TRP A 38 -4.08 22.24 4.62
CA TRP A 38 -2.94 21.62 5.28
C TRP A 38 -2.95 21.85 6.81
N GLU A 39 -2.96 20.77 7.59
CA GLU A 39 -3.00 20.85 9.05
C GLU A 39 -1.59 20.80 9.66
N LYS A 40 -0.85 19.72 9.44
CA LYS A 40 0.51 19.54 9.97
C LYS A 40 1.28 18.48 9.18
N THR A 41 2.60 18.52 9.27
CA THR A 41 3.45 17.37 8.89
C THR A 41 3.21 16.21 9.84
N LEU A 42 3.09 15.00 9.29
CA LEU A 42 3.00 13.75 10.04
C LEU A 42 4.35 13.03 10.10
N GLY A 43 5.12 13.08 9.02
CA GLY A 43 6.42 12.46 8.94
C GLY A 43 7.05 12.64 7.57
N TYR A 44 8.31 12.25 7.46
CA TYR A 44 9.06 12.25 6.22
C TYR A 44 10.15 11.19 6.30
N GLY A 45 10.54 10.66 5.14
CA GLY A 45 11.59 9.64 5.03
C GLY A 45 12.03 9.45 3.59
N LEU A 46 12.85 8.42 3.36
CA LEU A 46 13.50 8.18 2.09
C LEU A 46 12.53 8.19 0.90
N ASP A 47 11.30 7.73 1.08
CA ASP A 47 10.31 7.60 -0.01
C ASP A 47 9.50 8.87 -0.25
N GLY A 48 9.27 9.68 0.78
CA GLY A 48 8.34 10.79 0.66
C GLY A 48 8.14 11.64 1.90
N TYR A 49 7.17 12.53 1.79
CA TYR A 49 6.75 13.46 2.83
C TYR A 49 5.25 13.31 3.06
N VAL A 50 4.82 13.29 4.32
CA VAL A 50 3.44 13.00 4.70
C VAL A 50 2.84 14.14 5.50
N TRP A 51 1.66 14.60 5.09
CA TRP A 51 0.88 15.61 5.80
C TRP A 51 -0.47 15.07 6.26
N LYS A 52 -0.98 15.68 7.35
CA LYS A 52 -2.39 15.62 7.71
C LYS A 52 -3.12 16.73 6.97
N VAL A 53 -4.13 16.36 6.19
CA VAL A 53 -4.85 17.29 5.30
C VAL A 53 -6.36 17.11 5.39
N TRP A 54 -7.08 18.11 4.92
CA TRP A 54 -8.53 18.09 4.69
C TRP A 54 -8.82 18.47 3.24
N PHE A 55 -9.82 17.85 2.63
CA PHE A 55 -10.29 18.17 1.29
C PHE A 55 -11.67 18.82 1.40
N GLY A 56 -11.72 20.15 1.29
CA GLY A 56 -12.88 20.93 1.71
C GLY A 56 -13.22 20.65 3.19
N ASP A 57 -14.46 20.21 3.44
CA ASP A 57 -14.95 19.85 4.77
C ASP A 57 -14.74 18.37 5.14
N LYS A 58 -14.19 17.55 4.22
CA LYS A 58 -13.92 16.13 4.46
C LYS A 58 -12.51 15.93 5.03
N GLY A 59 -12.39 15.11 6.07
CA GLY A 59 -11.11 14.74 6.66
C GLY A 59 -11.21 14.40 8.15
N PRO A 60 -10.07 14.21 8.82
CA PRO A 60 -8.70 14.34 8.28
C PRO A 60 -8.25 13.14 7.42
N PHE A 61 -7.25 13.36 6.56
CA PHE A 61 -6.57 12.34 5.75
C PHE A 61 -5.06 12.44 5.88
N ALA A 62 -4.36 11.36 5.54
CA ALA A 62 -2.90 11.35 5.36
C ALA A 62 -2.58 11.45 3.86
N LEU A 63 -1.80 12.46 3.47
CA LEU A 63 -1.36 12.65 2.09
C LEU A 63 0.15 12.43 2.02
N LYS A 64 0.58 11.37 1.33
CA LYS A 64 1.99 11.05 1.10
C LYS A 64 2.39 11.51 -0.29
N MET A 65 3.28 12.49 -0.38
CA MET A 65 3.99 12.88 -1.60
C MET A 65 5.27 12.06 -1.72
N PHE A 66 5.61 11.66 -2.94
CA PHE A 66 6.83 10.92 -3.23
C PHE A 66 7.89 11.84 -3.82
N TRP A 67 9.15 11.70 -3.41
CA TRP A 67 10.25 12.51 -3.95
C TRP A 67 10.49 12.22 -5.43
N ASP A 68 10.49 10.94 -5.78
CA ASP A 68 10.83 10.47 -7.11
C ASP A 68 9.55 10.29 -7.93
N THR A 69 9.36 11.14 -8.95
CA THR A 69 8.22 11.06 -9.87
C THR A 69 8.50 10.21 -11.10
N ASP A 70 9.77 9.95 -11.35
CA ASP A 70 10.26 9.03 -12.37
C ASP A 70 11.00 7.85 -11.73
N PRO A 71 11.09 6.71 -12.43
CA PRO A 71 11.86 5.59 -11.93
C PRO A 71 13.32 5.99 -11.68
N PRO A 72 13.93 5.60 -10.55
CA PRO A 72 15.32 5.93 -10.28
C PRO A 72 16.23 5.37 -11.39
N GLU A 73 17.22 6.17 -11.81
CA GLU A 73 18.15 5.82 -12.90
C GLU A 73 19.01 4.59 -12.55
N TYR A 74 19.30 4.40 -11.26
CA TYR A 74 20.11 3.29 -10.76
C TYR A 74 19.24 2.15 -10.23
N ASN A 75 19.51 0.94 -10.73
CA ASN A 75 18.80 -0.31 -10.39
C ASN A 75 18.96 -0.77 -8.92
N CYS A 76 19.59 0.01 -8.04
CA CYS A 76 19.82 -0.36 -6.65
C CYS A 76 18.67 0.01 -5.71
N PHE A 77 17.80 0.96 -6.09
CA PHE A 77 16.64 1.37 -5.27
C PHE A 77 15.33 0.97 -5.93
N TYR A 78 14.35 0.55 -5.12
CA TYR A 78 13.00 0.30 -5.63
C TYR A 78 12.32 1.62 -5.95
N TYR A 79 11.34 1.59 -6.87
CA TYR A 79 10.52 2.76 -7.14
C TYR A 79 9.36 2.84 -6.14
N ALA A 80 9.49 3.71 -5.12
CA ALA A 80 8.57 3.78 -3.98
C ALA A 80 7.12 4.02 -4.39
N LEU A 81 6.87 5.02 -5.24
CA LEU A 81 5.53 5.31 -5.75
C LEU A 81 4.92 4.09 -6.44
N GLN A 82 5.69 3.38 -7.27
CA GLN A 82 5.20 2.18 -7.94
C GLN A 82 4.80 1.10 -6.94
N ARG A 83 5.66 0.82 -5.95
CA ARG A 83 5.39 -0.19 -4.92
C ARG A 83 4.12 0.12 -4.15
N GLU A 84 3.98 1.34 -3.65
CA GLU A 84 2.81 1.73 -2.86
C GLU A 84 1.52 1.77 -3.68
N CYS A 85 1.58 2.23 -4.93
CA CYS A 85 0.42 2.16 -5.83
C CYS A 85 -0.04 0.70 -6.01
N GLN A 86 0.89 -0.21 -6.29
CA GLN A 86 0.57 -1.61 -6.54
C GLN A 86 0.04 -2.30 -5.28
N ASN A 87 0.69 -2.10 -4.13
CA ASN A 87 0.22 -2.66 -2.86
C ASN A 87 -1.18 -2.14 -2.52
N ALA A 88 -1.43 -0.84 -2.64
CA ALA A 88 -2.74 -0.25 -2.36
C ALA A 88 -3.84 -0.76 -3.31
N ALA A 89 -3.54 -0.87 -4.61
CA ALA A 89 -4.48 -1.43 -5.58
C ALA A 89 -4.82 -2.90 -5.28
N ILE A 90 -3.84 -3.70 -4.88
CA ILE A 90 -4.07 -5.09 -4.45
C ILE A 90 -4.98 -5.13 -3.21
N PHE A 91 -4.73 -4.32 -2.20
CA PHE A 91 -5.61 -4.28 -1.01
C PHE A 91 -7.04 -3.89 -1.36
N GLN A 92 -7.25 -2.95 -2.27
CA GLN A 92 -8.59 -2.58 -2.73
C GLN A 92 -9.30 -3.73 -3.44
N MET A 93 -8.58 -4.52 -4.25
CA MET A 93 -9.15 -5.70 -4.90
C MET A 93 -9.45 -6.83 -3.90
N ILE A 94 -8.58 -7.02 -2.90
CA ILE A 94 -8.82 -7.97 -1.80
C ILE A 94 -10.05 -7.56 -0.99
N GLU A 95 -10.13 -6.31 -0.54
CA GLU A 95 -11.28 -5.77 0.21
C GLU A 95 -12.58 -5.96 -0.60
N CYS A 96 -12.57 -5.59 -1.89
CA CYS A 96 -13.69 -5.80 -2.80
C CYS A 96 -14.09 -7.28 -2.92
N ALA A 97 -13.13 -8.17 -3.13
CA ALA A 97 -13.39 -9.61 -3.23
C ALA A 97 -14.04 -10.15 -1.95
N MET A 98 -13.65 -9.66 -0.78
CA MET A 98 -14.17 -10.10 0.51
C MET A 98 -15.54 -9.48 0.85
N GLU A 99 -15.80 -8.25 0.44
CA GLU A 99 -17.09 -7.56 0.63
C GLU A 99 -18.20 -8.09 -0.29
N LYS A 100 -17.85 -8.70 -1.43
CA LYS A 100 -18.82 -9.42 -2.27
C LYS A 100 -19.36 -10.64 -1.51
N HIS A 101 -20.36 -10.41 -0.66
CA HIS A 101 -21.11 -11.44 0.08
C HIS A 101 -21.79 -12.44 -0.87
N GLU A 102 -22.10 -12.03 -2.10
CA GLU A 102 -22.61 -12.86 -3.20
C GLU A 102 -21.52 -13.18 -4.24
N GLY A 103 -20.25 -13.21 -3.82
CA GLY A 103 -19.18 -13.63 -4.71
C GLY A 103 -19.33 -15.09 -5.15
N PRO A 104 -18.66 -15.50 -6.22
CA PRO A 104 -18.90 -16.79 -6.88
C PRO A 104 -18.54 -18.03 -6.04
N GLY A 105 -17.84 -17.85 -4.92
CA GLY A 105 -17.46 -18.92 -4.02
C GLY A 105 -16.52 -18.45 -2.90
N PRO A 106 -16.13 -19.37 -2.00
CA PRO A 106 -15.19 -19.12 -0.90
C PRO A 106 -13.79 -18.72 -1.39
N ILE A 107 -13.09 -17.92 -0.58
CA ILE A 107 -11.71 -17.51 -0.85
C ILE A 107 -10.77 -18.47 -0.15
N TRP A 108 -9.92 -19.05 -0.96
CA TRP A 108 -9.23 -20.29 -0.67
C TRP A 108 -7.76 -20.02 -0.98
N VAL A 109 -6.88 -20.14 0.02
CA VAL A 109 -5.43 -19.92 -0.10
C VAL A 109 -4.65 -21.10 0.46
N PHE A 110 -3.39 -21.29 0.07
CA PHE A 110 -2.48 -22.21 0.74
C PHE A 110 -2.21 -21.75 2.17
N ASP A 111 -2.20 -22.67 3.12
CA ASP A 111 -2.04 -22.39 4.55
C ASP A 111 -0.59 -22.18 4.99
N ASP A 112 0.37 -22.74 4.23
CA ASP A 112 1.81 -22.58 4.40
C ASP A 112 2.53 -22.28 3.06
N PRO A 113 2.28 -21.12 2.44
CA PRO A 113 2.92 -20.77 1.17
C PRO A 113 4.38 -20.36 1.39
N GLU A 114 5.31 -20.96 0.65
CA GLU A 114 6.75 -20.71 0.79
C GLU A 114 7.37 -20.00 -0.41
N THR A 115 6.83 -20.24 -1.61
CA THR A 115 7.43 -19.77 -2.86
C THR A 115 6.70 -18.56 -3.45
N GLN A 116 7.35 -17.87 -4.39
CA GLN A 116 6.67 -16.81 -5.15
C GLN A 116 5.50 -17.35 -5.98
N ILE A 117 5.56 -18.63 -6.37
CA ILE A 117 4.49 -19.28 -7.11
C ILE A 117 3.28 -19.44 -6.19
N ASP A 118 3.50 -19.90 -4.97
CA ASP A 118 2.44 -20.06 -3.94
C ASP A 118 1.86 -18.69 -3.56
N ALA A 119 2.71 -17.69 -3.34
CA ALA A 119 2.29 -16.32 -3.05
C ALA A 119 1.40 -15.74 -4.17
N LYS A 120 1.76 -15.97 -5.44
CA LYS A 120 0.95 -15.56 -6.59
C LYS A 120 -0.34 -16.37 -6.70
N ALA A 121 -0.32 -17.66 -6.38
CA ALA A 121 -1.50 -18.50 -6.39
C ALA A 121 -2.50 -18.08 -5.29
N ASN A 122 -2.01 -17.78 -4.10
CA ASN A 122 -2.82 -17.22 -3.01
C ASN A 122 -3.46 -15.90 -3.40
N LEU A 123 -2.70 -14.99 -4.00
CA LEU A 123 -3.24 -13.72 -4.49
C LEU A 123 -4.32 -13.92 -5.55
N ARG A 124 -4.15 -14.89 -6.46
CA ARG A 124 -5.17 -15.27 -7.46
C ARG A 124 -6.42 -15.87 -6.82
N GLY A 125 -6.34 -16.46 -5.63
CA GLY A 125 -7.50 -16.99 -4.90
C GLY A 125 -8.58 -15.94 -4.60
N PHE A 126 -8.24 -14.65 -4.65
CA PHE A 126 -9.19 -13.53 -4.50
C PHE A 126 -9.90 -13.16 -5.80
N SER A 127 -9.47 -13.69 -6.94
CA SER A 127 -10.08 -13.36 -8.23
C SER A 127 -11.45 -14.02 -8.43
N ASP A 128 -12.31 -13.37 -9.21
CA ASP A 128 -13.64 -13.90 -9.52
C ASP A 128 -13.54 -15.27 -10.22
N GLU A 129 -12.55 -15.46 -11.10
CA GLU A 129 -12.34 -16.71 -11.85
C GLU A 129 -11.93 -17.88 -10.95
N MET A 130 -11.00 -17.68 -10.01
CA MET A 130 -10.55 -18.75 -9.10
C MET A 130 -11.60 -19.13 -8.08
N ARG A 131 -12.51 -18.20 -7.75
CA ARG A 131 -13.60 -18.42 -6.79
C ARG A 131 -14.80 -19.15 -7.40
N LEU A 132 -14.94 -19.14 -8.73
CA LEU A 132 -15.92 -19.96 -9.46
C LEU A 132 -15.51 -21.43 -9.53
N ASP A 133 -14.21 -21.72 -9.40
CA ASP A 133 -13.69 -23.09 -9.45
C ASP A 133 -13.94 -23.77 -8.10
N GLU A 134 -14.74 -24.84 -8.08
CA GLU A 134 -14.91 -25.66 -6.88
C GLU A 134 -13.56 -26.30 -6.54
N ARG A 135 -12.91 -25.80 -5.48
CA ARG A 135 -11.51 -26.15 -5.20
C ARG A 135 -11.28 -27.66 -5.09
N PRO A 136 -10.10 -28.17 -5.51
CA PRO A 136 -9.79 -29.59 -5.45
C PRO A 136 -9.54 -30.06 -4.00
N ALA A 137 -10.08 -31.22 -3.65
CA ALA A 137 -10.07 -31.82 -2.31
C ALA A 137 -8.68 -32.21 -1.73
N ASN A 138 -7.57 -31.86 -2.39
CA ASN A 138 -6.23 -32.44 -2.16
C ASN A 138 -5.12 -31.39 -1.92
N CYS A 139 -5.43 -30.19 -1.43
CA CYS A 139 -4.40 -29.19 -1.10
C CYS A 139 -4.58 -28.67 0.33
N ASP A 140 -3.47 -28.62 1.09
CA ASP A 140 -3.40 -27.98 2.41
C ASP A 140 -3.71 -26.49 2.24
N THR A 141 -4.96 -26.16 2.55
CA THR A 141 -5.55 -24.88 2.22
C THR A 141 -6.49 -24.39 3.30
N VAL A 142 -6.55 -23.08 3.45
CA VAL A 142 -7.38 -22.40 4.44
C VAL A 142 -8.30 -21.40 3.77
N GLU A 143 -9.48 -21.24 4.34
CA GLU A 143 -10.47 -20.25 3.92
C GLU A 143 -10.16 -18.90 4.57
N ILE A 144 -10.10 -17.84 3.78
CA ILE A 144 -9.97 -16.47 4.29
C ILE A 144 -11.37 -15.86 4.44
N LYS A 145 -11.77 -15.66 5.71
CA LYS A 145 -13.12 -15.20 6.07
C LYS A 145 -13.22 -13.72 6.41
N SER A 146 -12.12 -13.12 6.82
CA SER A 146 -12.08 -11.74 7.31
C SER A 146 -10.75 -11.07 6.95
N MET A 147 -10.84 -9.78 6.66
CA MET A 147 -9.69 -8.91 6.46
C MET A 147 -9.45 -8.14 7.75
N PRO A 148 -8.22 -8.16 8.32
CA PRO A 148 -7.89 -7.32 9.45
C PRO A 148 -7.91 -5.84 9.03
N ARG A 149 -7.89 -4.92 9.99
CA ARG A 149 -7.91 -3.48 9.68
C ARG A 149 -6.64 -3.07 8.92
N ILE A 150 -6.80 -2.75 7.65
CA ILE A 150 -5.76 -2.13 6.81
C ILE A 150 -6.15 -0.68 6.54
N ARG A 151 -5.15 0.21 6.47
CA ARG A 151 -5.37 1.63 6.18
C ARG A 151 -6.03 1.80 4.81
N LYS A 152 -7.16 2.50 4.76
CA LYS A 152 -7.84 2.75 3.48
C LYS A 152 -7.01 3.65 2.57
N CYS A 153 -7.00 3.33 1.28
CA CYS A 153 -6.43 4.16 0.22
C CYS A 153 -7.55 4.80 -0.60
N TYR A 154 -7.45 6.11 -0.82
CA TYR A 154 -8.41 6.91 -1.60
C TYR A 154 -7.89 7.25 -3.00
N GLY A 155 -6.75 6.70 -3.39
CA GLY A 155 -6.19 6.82 -4.74
C GLY A 155 -5.05 7.82 -4.85
N TRP A 156 -4.49 7.88 -6.05
CA TRP A 156 -3.39 8.78 -6.37
C TRP A 156 -3.89 10.13 -6.89
N LEU A 157 -3.10 11.17 -6.71
CA LEU A 157 -3.31 12.49 -7.32
C LEU A 157 -1.97 13.14 -7.65
N THR A 158 -2.03 14.23 -8.41
CA THR A 158 -0.87 15.07 -8.70
C THR A 158 -0.96 16.33 -7.85
N LEU A 159 0.12 16.64 -7.13
CA LEU A 159 0.31 17.93 -6.47
C LEU A 159 1.01 18.85 -7.46
N SER A 160 0.33 19.93 -7.86
CA SER A 160 0.93 20.90 -8.76
C SER A 160 1.98 21.74 -8.04
N GLN A 161 2.95 22.23 -8.79
CA GLN A 161 3.93 23.20 -8.32
C GLN A 161 3.27 24.41 -7.62
N GLU A 162 2.20 24.96 -8.19
CA GLU A 162 1.49 26.12 -7.62
C GLU A 162 0.88 25.78 -6.26
N LEU A 163 0.28 24.61 -6.12
CA LEU A 163 -0.30 24.15 -4.86
C LEU A 163 0.79 24.05 -3.77
N LEU A 164 1.95 23.51 -4.11
CA LEU A 164 3.07 23.35 -3.18
C LEU A 164 3.66 24.69 -2.72
N GLN A 165 3.62 25.72 -3.57
CA GLN A 165 4.02 27.08 -3.19
C GLN A 165 3.08 27.71 -2.14
N THR A 166 1.82 27.27 -2.07
CA THR A 166 0.84 27.75 -1.09
C THR A 166 0.92 27.06 0.29
N LEU A 167 1.88 26.13 0.48
CA LEU A 167 2.02 25.41 1.74
C LEU A 167 2.23 26.37 2.93
N PRO A 168 1.42 26.23 4.01
CA PRO A 168 1.65 26.98 5.24
C PRO A 168 3.06 26.74 5.79
N ARG A 169 3.63 27.74 6.48
CA ARG A 169 5.00 27.68 7.02
C ARG A 169 5.29 26.41 7.84
N ARG A 170 4.31 25.95 8.62
CA ARG A 170 4.40 24.72 9.45
C ARG A 170 4.40 23.40 8.67
N CYS A 171 4.03 23.44 7.40
CA CYS A 171 3.96 22.28 6.49
C CYS A 171 5.01 22.35 5.37
N LYS A 172 5.86 23.40 5.36
CA LYS A 172 6.89 23.52 4.33
C LYS A 172 7.86 22.36 4.42
N VAL A 173 8.13 21.78 3.25
CA VAL A 173 9.18 20.77 3.11
C VAL A 173 10.52 21.41 3.46
N THR A 174 11.27 20.74 4.32
CA THR A 174 12.64 21.15 4.68
C THR A 174 13.59 20.15 4.04
N PRO A 175 14.63 20.60 3.31
CA PRO A 175 15.68 19.71 2.83
C PRO A 175 16.30 18.95 3.99
N TYR A 176 16.58 17.67 3.79
CA TYR A 176 17.24 16.84 4.78
C TYR A 176 17.97 15.67 4.12
N GLU A 177 18.97 15.14 4.82
CA GLU A 177 19.74 13.99 4.38
C GLU A 177 19.23 12.73 5.07
N VAL A 178 19.05 11.66 4.30
CA VAL A 178 18.66 10.34 4.79
C VAL A 178 19.36 9.27 3.95
N ASP A 179 20.04 8.34 4.63
CA ASP A 179 20.80 7.25 3.99
C ASP A 179 21.76 7.76 2.88
N ASP A 180 22.50 8.83 3.17
CA ASP A 180 23.43 9.52 2.26
C ASP A 180 22.76 10.13 1.00
N VAL A 181 21.43 10.27 1.01
CA VAL A 181 20.65 10.91 -0.05
C VAL A 181 20.05 12.22 0.45
N GLU A 182 20.37 13.31 -0.24
CA GLU A 182 19.73 14.60 0.00
C GLU A 182 18.31 14.60 -0.59
N ARG A 183 17.30 14.77 0.27
CA ARG A 183 15.89 14.89 -0.12
C ARG A 183 15.46 16.34 -0.03
N TYR A 184 15.03 16.89 -1.16
CA TYR A 184 14.48 18.24 -1.28
C TYR A 184 13.29 18.25 -2.24
N MET A 185 12.47 19.28 -2.11
CA MET A 185 11.36 19.54 -3.03
C MET A 185 11.80 20.59 -4.04
N SER A 186 11.87 20.21 -5.31
CA SER A 186 12.09 21.13 -6.41
C SER A 186 10.85 21.99 -6.61
N SER A 187 11.09 23.26 -6.95
CA SER A 187 10.02 24.24 -7.09
C SER A 187 9.49 24.36 -8.51
N ASP A 188 9.86 23.47 -9.43
CA ASP A 188 9.60 23.55 -10.88
C ASP A 188 8.96 22.29 -11.48
N MET A 189 8.46 21.39 -10.63
CA MET A 189 7.85 20.14 -11.06
C MET A 189 6.62 19.78 -10.24
N ASP A 190 5.76 18.99 -10.86
CA ASP A 190 4.61 18.37 -10.21
C ASP A 190 5.02 17.08 -9.51
N TYR A 191 4.39 16.79 -8.38
CA TYR A 191 4.68 15.60 -7.59
C TYR A 191 3.51 14.62 -7.58
N ALA A 192 3.82 13.32 -7.60
CA ALA A 192 2.81 12.30 -7.36
C ALA A 192 2.55 12.14 -5.86
N ALA A 193 1.30 11.97 -5.50
CA ALA A 193 0.89 11.70 -4.13
C ALA A 193 -0.20 10.62 -4.05
N ILE A 194 -0.32 9.99 -2.89
CA ILE A 194 -1.40 9.06 -2.56
C ILE A 194 -2.11 9.56 -1.30
N VAL A 195 -3.44 9.47 -1.31
CA VAL A 195 -4.29 9.83 -0.18
C VAL A 195 -4.70 8.57 0.57
N TYR A 196 -4.48 8.57 1.88
CA TYR A 196 -4.83 7.49 2.78
C TYR A 196 -5.72 7.97 3.93
N GLU A 197 -6.37 7.02 4.58
CA GLU A 197 -6.98 7.20 5.89
C GLU A 197 -5.95 7.76 6.87
N TYR A 198 -6.34 8.78 7.63
CA TYR A 198 -5.56 9.22 8.77
C TYR A 198 -5.80 8.26 9.94
N VAL A 199 -4.75 7.55 10.35
CA VAL A 199 -4.77 6.68 11.54
C VAL A 199 -4.34 7.52 12.73
N GLU A 200 -5.19 7.58 13.76
CA GLU A 200 -4.86 8.29 14.99
C GLU A 200 -3.73 7.58 15.74
N PRO A 201 -2.80 8.34 16.36
CA PRO A 201 -1.72 7.75 17.14
C PRO A 201 -2.22 6.88 18.29
N GLY A 202 -1.62 5.72 18.47
CA GLY A 202 -1.99 4.74 19.46
C GLY A 202 -1.03 3.54 19.49
N LYS A 203 -1.09 2.79 20.59
CA LYS A 203 -0.17 1.67 20.82
C LYS A 203 -0.41 0.54 19.81
N ASN A 204 0.67 -0.05 19.34
CA ASN A 204 0.64 -1.25 18.53
C ASN A 204 0.47 -2.48 19.44
N GLU A 205 -0.73 -3.05 19.45
CA GLU A 205 -1.02 -4.29 20.17
C GLU A 205 -0.39 -5.48 19.42
N VAL A 206 0.42 -6.27 20.12
CA VAL A 206 1.22 -7.38 19.55
C VAL A 206 0.36 -8.34 18.72
N ASN A 207 -0.78 -8.78 19.26
CA ASN A 207 -1.63 -9.77 18.59
C ASN A 207 -2.25 -9.21 17.30
N VAL A 208 -2.58 -7.92 17.27
CA VAL A 208 -3.17 -7.26 16.10
C VAL A 208 -2.13 -7.18 14.97
N VAL A 209 -0.89 -6.81 15.32
CA VAL A 209 0.21 -6.74 14.33
C VAL A 209 0.51 -8.12 13.74
N GLU A 210 0.57 -9.17 14.56
CA GLU A 210 0.77 -10.54 14.07
C GLU A 210 -0.40 -11.05 13.21
N GLU A 211 -1.63 -10.66 13.52
CA GLU A 211 -2.80 -10.99 12.70
C GLU A 211 -2.75 -10.31 11.32
N VAL A 212 -2.42 -9.02 11.28
CA VAL A 212 -2.23 -8.26 10.04
C VAL A 212 -1.09 -8.85 9.21
N ASP A 213 0.03 -9.18 9.85
CA ASP A 213 1.19 -9.80 9.22
C ASP A 213 0.86 -11.18 8.62
N ARG A 214 0.16 -12.03 9.38
CA ARG A 214 -0.31 -13.32 8.89
C ARG A 214 -1.22 -13.15 7.67
N PHE A 215 -2.08 -12.13 7.68
CA PHE A 215 -2.90 -11.82 6.52
C PHE A 215 -2.06 -11.39 5.31
N PHE A 216 -1.03 -10.55 5.50
CA PHE A 216 -0.09 -10.19 4.43
C PHE A 216 0.60 -11.42 3.83
N TRP A 217 1.11 -12.31 4.68
CA TRP A 217 1.73 -13.56 4.23
C TRP A 217 0.74 -14.40 3.40
N LEU A 218 -0.45 -14.69 3.94
CA LEU A 218 -1.45 -15.51 3.26
C LEU A 218 -2.00 -14.86 1.98
N THR A 219 -1.96 -13.54 1.85
CA THR A 219 -2.37 -12.81 0.64
C THR A 219 -1.22 -12.56 -0.35
N GLY A 220 -0.07 -13.17 -0.12
CA GLY A 220 1.05 -13.16 -1.06
C GLY A 220 1.96 -11.94 -0.96
N PHE A 221 1.86 -11.15 0.11
CA PHE A 221 2.81 -10.07 0.39
C PHE A 221 4.04 -10.63 1.10
N GLY A 222 5.22 -10.26 0.61
CA GLY A 222 6.49 -10.48 1.29
C GLY A 222 7.00 -9.21 1.93
N HIS A 223 7.83 -9.34 2.95
CA HIS A 223 8.43 -8.19 3.62
C HIS A 223 9.63 -7.64 2.85
N THR A 224 10.04 -6.44 3.23
CA THR A 224 11.36 -5.90 2.90
C THR A 224 12.39 -6.20 3.99
N ILE A 225 13.62 -5.73 3.76
CA ILE A 225 14.79 -6.01 4.60
C ILE A 225 14.81 -5.25 5.93
N SER A 226 13.93 -4.25 6.10
CA SER A 226 13.98 -3.34 7.26
C SER A 226 12.57 -3.01 7.75
N PRO A 227 11.87 -3.95 8.42
CA PRO A 227 10.63 -3.60 9.10
C PRO A 227 10.95 -2.55 10.17
N LYS A 228 10.14 -1.49 10.24
CA LYS A 228 10.31 -0.43 11.24
C LYS A 228 9.03 -0.28 12.06
N GLY A 229 9.15 -0.34 13.39
CA GLY A 229 8.02 -0.13 14.28
C GLY A 229 7.34 1.23 14.09
N ALA A 230 8.12 2.25 13.68
CA ALA A 230 7.62 3.58 13.34
C ALA A 230 6.67 3.61 12.13
N ASN A 231 6.65 2.54 11.31
CA ASN A 231 5.72 2.40 10.19
C ASN A 231 4.38 1.79 10.61
N TRP A 232 4.18 1.52 11.90
CA TRP A 232 2.95 0.98 12.46
C TRP A 232 2.35 1.95 13.47
N GLU A 233 1.03 2.15 13.38
CA GLU A 233 0.29 3.00 14.32
C GLU A 233 -1.05 2.34 14.64
N SER A 234 -1.39 2.23 15.93
CA SER A 234 -2.65 1.61 16.36
C SER A 234 -2.93 0.21 15.73
N GLY A 235 -1.87 -0.58 15.49
CA GLY A 235 -1.94 -1.91 14.87
C GLY A 235 -2.11 -1.90 13.35
N VAL A 236 -1.97 -0.74 12.69
CA VAL A 236 -2.11 -0.58 11.24
C VAL A 236 -0.78 -0.18 10.62
N LEU A 237 -0.40 -0.84 9.52
CA LEU A 237 0.77 -0.45 8.73
C LEU A 237 0.47 0.86 7.97
N ILE A 238 1.20 1.93 8.30
CA ILE A 238 1.08 3.26 7.69
C ILE A 238 2.15 3.54 6.62
N ASP A 239 3.20 2.72 6.50
CA ASP A 239 4.09 2.78 5.34
C ASP A 239 3.97 1.51 4.49
N GLY A 240 3.36 1.66 3.30
CA GLY A 240 3.16 0.54 2.38
C GLY A 240 4.45 0.04 1.74
N ALA A 241 5.59 0.73 1.93
CA ALA A 241 6.88 0.32 1.39
C ALA A 241 7.50 -0.90 2.09
N ASP A 242 7.07 -1.23 3.30
CA ASP A 242 7.57 -2.36 4.12
C ASP A 242 7.16 -3.74 3.61
N ILE A 243 6.22 -3.77 2.67
CA ILE A 243 5.71 -4.98 2.05
C ILE A 243 5.76 -4.87 0.53
N VAL A 244 5.76 -6.01 -0.14
CA VAL A 244 5.73 -6.11 -1.60
C VAL A 244 4.79 -7.24 -1.97
N TYR A 245 3.78 -6.97 -2.79
CA TYR A 245 2.92 -8.04 -3.31
C TYR A 245 3.72 -9.02 -4.19
N ALA A 246 3.25 -10.27 -4.34
CA ALA A 246 3.98 -11.36 -5.01
C ALA A 246 4.45 -11.08 -6.45
N GLY A 247 3.79 -10.15 -7.15
CA GLY A 247 4.15 -9.74 -8.51
C GLY A 247 5.05 -8.49 -8.58
N GLY A 248 5.35 -7.88 -7.42
CA GLY A 248 6.04 -6.61 -7.30
C GLY A 248 7.56 -6.72 -7.42
N TYR A 249 8.18 -5.59 -7.79
CA TYR A 249 9.64 -5.51 -7.88
C TYR A 249 10.27 -5.54 -6.48
N GLY A 250 11.28 -6.40 -6.31
CA GLY A 250 12.00 -6.56 -5.05
C GLY A 250 11.39 -7.58 -4.09
N TRP A 251 10.34 -8.31 -4.49
CA TRP A 251 9.85 -9.47 -3.74
C TRP A 251 10.93 -10.56 -3.65
N LYS A 252 11.16 -11.14 -2.47
CA LYS A 252 12.19 -12.16 -2.24
C LYS A 252 11.63 -13.31 -1.39
N ALA A 253 11.89 -14.54 -1.81
CA ALA A 253 11.43 -15.74 -1.09
C ALA A 253 11.97 -15.78 0.35
N GLY A 254 13.24 -15.43 0.57
CA GLY A 254 13.83 -15.37 1.91
C GLY A 254 13.26 -14.30 2.85
N LEU A 255 12.35 -13.44 2.37
CA LEU A 255 11.64 -12.44 3.18
C LEU A 255 10.12 -12.71 3.23
N TYR A 256 9.67 -13.82 2.67
CA TYR A 256 8.28 -14.26 2.65
C TYR A 256 8.03 -15.27 3.77
N GLY A 257 6.91 -15.13 4.47
CA GLY A 257 6.60 -15.87 5.68
C GLY A 257 6.04 -14.97 6.77
N ALA A 258 5.22 -15.52 7.67
CA ALA A 258 4.75 -14.78 8.83
C ALA A 258 5.90 -14.42 9.78
N ARG A 259 5.83 -13.22 10.35
CA ARG A 259 6.76 -12.67 11.34
C ARG A 259 6.06 -12.46 12.67
N LYS A 260 6.86 -12.45 13.74
CA LYS A 260 6.40 -12.10 15.08
C LYS A 260 6.47 -10.60 15.28
N ALA A 261 5.60 -10.04 16.13
CA ALA A 261 5.55 -8.59 16.35
C ALA A 261 6.91 -8.04 16.82
N LYS A 262 7.67 -8.80 17.62
CA LYS A 262 9.03 -8.43 18.05
C LYS A 262 10.02 -8.23 16.89
N ASP A 263 9.77 -8.86 15.75
CA ASP A 263 10.61 -8.77 14.56
C ASP A 263 10.13 -7.66 13.61
N ILE A 264 8.86 -7.27 13.73
CA ILE A 264 8.21 -6.21 12.94
C ILE A 264 8.38 -4.84 13.60
N LEU A 265 8.11 -4.77 14.91
CA LEU A 265 8.09 -3.55 15.72
C LEU A 265 9.48 -3.20 16.29
N ARG A 266 10.55 -3.52 15.55
CA ARG A 266 11.91 -3.15 15.94
C ARG A 266 12.08 -1.63 15.82
N GLU A 267 12.81 -1.06 16.77
CA GLU A 267 13.24 0.34 16.76
C GLU A 267 14.37 0.58 15.74
#